data_AF-A0A935FVT5-F1
#
_entry.id   AF-A0A935FVT5-F1
#
_cell.length_a   1.000
_cell.length_b   1.000
_cell.length_c   1.000
_cell.angle_alpha   90.00
_cell.angle_beta   90.00
_cell.angle_gamma   90.00
#
_symmetry.space_group_name_H-M   'P 1'
#
loop_
_entity.id
_entity.type
_entity.pdbx_description
1 polymer ?
#
loop_
_entity_poly.entity_id
_entity_poly.type
_entity_poly.pdbx_seq_one_letter_code
_entity_poly.pdbx_strand_id
1 'polypeptide(L)'
;MPPIVLASTSRYRAELLARLQLPFVAVAPNVDESPCINELPAATAMRLSVEKAQAVTSSYMNSLIIGSDQVAHHNSLVYSKPGTRANARNQLRAMSGKDIVFDTGLCVLDTRTGLHEVRNVTTHVGFRNLSDQEIENYLDREDALNCAGSAKSEGLGISLLRHIRGDDPNALIGLPLIALCEMLRTRGIELP
;
A
#
# COMPACT_ATOMS: atom_id res chain seq x y z
N MET A 1 24.68 2.49 10.68
CA MET A 1 23.49 2.34 9.81
C MET A 1 22.86 3.72 9.63
N PRO A 2 22.54 4.18 8.40
CA PRO A 2 21.80 5.43 8.22
C PRO A 2 20.42 5.33 8.91
N PRO A 3 19.88 6.43 9.47
CA PRO A 3 18.52 6.43 9.99
C PRO A 3 17.51 6.03 8.91
N ILE A 4 16.46 5.30 9.31
CA ILE A 4 15.37 4.92 8.41
C ILE A 4 14.17 5.80 8.69
N VAL A 5 13.58 6.33 7.62
CA VAL A 5 12.40 7.19 7.67
C VAL A 5 11.31 6.54 6.83
N LEU A 6 10.15 6.30 7.43
CA LEU A 6 8.96 5.92 6.69
C LEU A 6 8.16 7.17 6.34
N ALA A 7 8.13 7.55 5.07
CA ALA A 7 7.32 8.65 4.56
C ALA A 7 5.86 8.20 4.38
N SER A 8 5.17 7.94 5.51
CA SER A 8 3.77 7.54 5.52
C SER A 8 3.06 7.89 6.83
N THR A 9 1.77 8.19 6.74
CA THR A 9 0.84 8.27 7.88
C THR A 9 0.10 6.96 8.13
N SER A 10 0.31 5.92 7.31
CA SER A 10 -0.39 4.64 7.46
C SER A 10 0.14 3.86 8.64
N ARG A 11 -0.72 3.58 9.64
CA ARG A 11 -0.36 2.70 10.77
C ARG A 11 0.06 1.32 10.28
N TYR A 12 -0.60 0.79 9.26
CA TYR A 12 -0.33 -0.56 8.75
C TYR A 12 1.06 -0.65 8.15
N ARG A 13 1.52 0.37 7.42
CA ARG A 13 2.89 0.40 6.89
C ARG A 13 3.93 0.49 8.00
N ALA A 14 3.65 1.26 9.06
CA ALA A 14 4.53 1.35 10.23
C ALA A 14 4.60 0.01 10.99
N GLU A 15 3.46 -0.65 11.21
CA GLU A 15 3.40 -1.99 11.82
C GLU A 15 4.15 -3.04 11.01
N LEU A 16 4.03 -3.00 9.67
CA LEU A 16 4.79 -3.89 8.77
C LEU A 16 6.29 -3.63 8.85
N LEU A 17 6.72 -2.37 8.78
CA LEU A 17 8.14 -2.02 8.86
C LEU A 17 8.76 -2.42 10.21
N ALA A 18 8.00 -2.30 11.30
CA ALA A 18 8.44 -2.70 12.63
C ALA A 18 8.79 -4.20 12.73
N ARG A 19 8.24 -5.07 11.86
CA ARG A 19 8.59 -6.50 11.81
C ARG A 19 10.06 -6.74 11.47
N LEU A 20 10.71 -5.80 10.79
CA LEU A 20 12.14 -5.86 10.48
C LEU A 20 13.02 -5.55 11.69
N GLN A 21 12.44 -5.11 12.81
CA GLN A 21 13.15 -4.80 14.06
C GLN A 21 14.24 -3.73 13.89
N LEU A 22 14.08 -2.84 12.91
CA LEU A 22 14.95 -1.70 12.68
C LEU A 22 14.37 -0.44 13.34
N PRO A 23 15.21 0.42 13.95
CA PRO A 23 14.76 1.73 14.40
C PRO A 23 14.38 2.60 13.20
N PHE A 24 13.19 3.17 13.21
CA PHE A 24 12.72 4.11 12.20
C PHE A 24 11.83 5.19 12.81
N VAL A 25 11.64 6.28 12.07
CA VAL A 25 10.64 7.31 12.35
C VAL A 25 9.62 7.37 11.23
N ALA A 26 8.34 7.53 11.55
CA ALA A 26 7.28 7.73 10.57
C ALA A 26 6.93 9.20 10.46
N VAL A 27 6.79 9.69 9.22
CA VAL A 27 6.58 11.10 8.91
C VAL A 27 5.51 11.23 7.84
N ALA A 28 4.60 12.18 8.02
CA ALA A 28 3.57 12.46 7.04
C ALA A 28 4.19 13.09 5.77
N PRO A 29 4.08 12.45 4.59
CA PRO A 29 4.43 13.11 3.34
C PRO A 29 3.30 14.07 2.96
N ASN A 30 3.61 15.34 2.75
CA ASN A 30 2.63 16.32 2.28
C ASN A 30 2.64 16.36 0.74
N VAL A 31 1.94 15.41 0.12
CA VAL A 31 1.89 15.24 -1.34
C VAL A 31 0.44 15.27 -1.85
N ASP A 32 0.26 15.76 -3.08
CA ASP A 32 -1.00 15.62 -3.81
C ASP A 32 -1.08 14.21 -4.41
N GLU A 33 -2.02 13.41 -3.90
CA GLU A 33 -2.19 12.02 -4.34
C GLU A 33 -3.07 11.88 -5.59
N SER A 34 -3.47 12.99 -6.21
CA SER A 34 -4.31 12.97 -7.41
C SER A 34 -3.60 12.25 -8.57
N PRO A 35 -4.30 11.35 -9.29
CA PRO A 35 -3.73 10.67 -10.46
C PRO A 35 -3.51 11.66 -11.60
N CYS A 36 -2.44 11.48 -12.37
CA CYS A 36 -2.23 12.26 -13.58
C CYS A 36 -3.21 11.83 -14.69
N ILE A 37 -3.44 12.71 -15.67
CA ILE A 37 -4.29 12.39 -16.82
C ILE A 37 -3.72 11.18 -17.57
N ASN A 38 -4.56 10.16 -17.79
CA ASN A 38 -4.22 8.89 -18.45
C ASN A 38 -3.11 8.07 -17.76
N GLU A 39 -2.87 8.30 -16.47
CA GLU A 39 -1.91 7.51 -15.70
C GLU A 39 -2.46 6.10 -15.42
N LEU A 40 -1.64 5.08 -15.64
CA LEU A 40 -1.99 3.70 -15.31
C LEU A 40 -1.90 3.48 -13.79
N PRO A 41 -2.75 2.63 -13.18
CA PRO A 41 -2.72 2.34 -11.74
C PRO A 41 -1.34 2.00 -11.17
N ALA A 42 -0.59 1.10 -11.81
CA ALA A 42 0.79 0.77 -11.42
C ALA A 42 1.73 1.99 -11.48
N ALA A 43 1.59 2.83 -12.52
CA ALA A 43 2.40 4.03 -12.67
C ALA A 43 2.09 5.06 -11.58
N THR A 44 0.80 5.24 -11.24
CA THR A 44 0.37 6.09 -10.11
C THR A 44 0.99 5.60 -8.80
N ALA A 45 0.89 4.29 -8.49
CA ALA A 45 1.46 3.73 -7.26
C ALA A 45 2.98 3.95 -7.19
N MET A 46 3.71 3.71 -8.28
CA MET A 46 5.15 3.93 -8.34
C MET A 46 5.49 5.42 -8.18
N ARG A 47 4.88 6.32 -8.95
CA ARG A 47 5.12 7.77 -8.87
C ARG A 47 4.86 8.31 -7.46
N LEU A 48 3.70 8.00 -6.89
CA LEU A 48 3.34 8.46 -5.54
C LEU A 48 4.30 7.89 -4.48
N SER A 49 4.81 6.67 -4.63
CA SER A 49 5.83 6.15 -3.72
C SER A 49 7.12 6.97 -3.75
N VAL A 50 7.53 7.46 -4.93
CA VAL A 50 8.70 8.35 -5.09
C VAL A 50 8.42 9.72 -4.49
N GLU A 51 7.31 10.35 -4.86
CA GLU A 51 6.95 11.69 -4.40
C GLU A 51 6.85 11.75 -2.87
N LYS A 52 6.25 10.71 -2.25
CA LYS A 52 6.18 10.59 -0.79
C LYS A 52 7.57 10.55 -0.16
N ALA A 53 8.49 9.75 -0.71
CA ALA A 53 9.87 9.69 -0.20
C ALA A 53 10.60 11.03 -0.39
N GLN A 54 10.44 11.67 -1.54
CA GLN A 54 11.09 12.94 -1.86
C GLN A 54 10.60 14.09 -0.97
N ALA A 55 9.31 14.11 -0.62
CA ALA A 55 8.67 15.19 0.14
C ALA A 55 9.29 15.45 1.53
N VAL A 56 9.98 14.46 2.11
CA VAL A 56 10.58 14.58 3.45
C VAL A 56 12.11 14.72 3.43
N THR A 57 12.74 14.69 2.26
CA THR A 57 14.21 14.71 2.12
C THR A 57 14.89 15.89 2.80
N SER A 58 14.32 17.08 2.69
CA SER A 58 14.88 18.32 3.28
C SER A 58 14.97 18.28 4.80
N SER A 59 14.11 17.49 5.46
CA SER A 59 14.07 17.37 6.92
C SER A 59 14.89 16.18 7.44
N TYR A 60 15.31 15.27 6.56
CA TYR A 60 15.95 14.00 6.93
C TYR A 60 17.20 13.74 6.10
N MET A 61 18.19 14.61 6.24
CA MET A 61 19.50 14.43 5.62
C MET A 61 20.23 13.20 6.20
N ASN A 62 21.13 12.62 5.40
CA ASN A 62 21.89 11.42 5.74
C ASN A 62 21.08 10.17 6.12
N SER A 63 19.87 9.99 5.58
CA SER A 63 18.93 8.91 5.88
C SER A 63 18.59 8.04 4.66
N LEU A 64 17.96 6.89 4.92
CA LEU A 64 17.19 6.14 3.93
C LEU A 64 15.70 6.42 4.14
N ILE A 65 15.04 6.90 3.11
CA ILE A 65 13.61 7.23 3.14
C ILE A 65 12.84 6.17 2.35
N ILE A 66 11.85 5.58 3.00
CA ILE A 66 10.94 4.59 2.43
C ILE A 66 9.62 5.29 2.12
N GLY A 67 9.27 5.35 0.83
CA GLY A 67 7.95 5.77 0.37
C GLY A 67 7.18 4.57 -0.17
N SER A 68 5.87 4.55 0.04
CA SER A 68 5.02 3.52 -0.56
C SER A 68 3.61 4.04 -0.82
N ASP A 69 3.05 3.61 -1.94
CA ASP A 69 1.68 3.87 -2.33
C ASP A 69 1.02 2.60 -2.89
N GLN A 70 -0.31 2.56 -2.93
CA GLN A 70 -1.04 1.39 -3.40
C GLN A 70 -2.31 1.81 -4.13
N VAL A 71 -2.52 1.25 -5.31
CA VAL A 71 -3.72 1.46 -6.11
C VAL A 71 -4.42 0.13 -6.32
N ALA A 72 -5.68 0.05 -5.88
CA ALA A 72 -6.55 -1.09 -6.14
C ALA A 72 -7.39 -0.80 -7.38
N HIS A 73 -7.48 -1.73 -8.34
CA HIS A 73 -8.23 -1.51 -9.57
C HIS A 73 -8.77 -2.80 -10.19
N HIS A 74 -9.76 -2.65 -11.06
CA HIS A 74 -10.23 -3.69 -11.96
C HIS A 74 -10.41 -3.09 -13.35
N ASN A 75 -9.59 -3.52 -14.31
CA ASN A 75 -9.39 -2.82 -15.58
C ASN A 75 -9.02 -1.35 -15.34
N SER A 76 -9.75 -0.40 -15.91
CA SER A 76 -9.56 1.04 -15.72
C SER A 76 -10.24 1.62 -14.48
N LEU A 77 -11.06 0.85 -13.76
CA LEU A 77 -11.77 1.33 -12.58
C LEU A 77 -10.87 1.23 -11.34
N VAL A 78 -10.55 2.37 -10.74
CA VAL A 78 -9.77 2.47 -9.49
C VAL A 78 -10.70 2.49 -8.27
N TYR A 79 -10.32 1.75 -7.23
CA TYR A 79 -10.98 1.70 -5.93
C TYR A 79 -10.16 2.45 -4.88
N SER A 80 -10.58 3.67 -4.55
CA SER A 80 -10.00 4.48 -3.49
C SER A 80 -10.61 4.15 -2.13
N LYS A 81 -10.17 4.84 -1.07
CA LYS A 81 -10.80 4.77 0.25
C LYS A 81 -12.25 5.25 0.16
N PRO A 82 -13.24 4.46 0.60
CA PRO A 82 -14.64 4.80 0.39
C PRO A 82 -15.10 6.04 1.19
N GLY A 83 -14.51 6.28 2.37
CA GLY A 83 -14.82 7.41 3.28
C GLY A 83 -16.20 7.34 3.93
N THR A 84 -17.19 6.74 3.28
CA THR A 84 -18.56 6.55 3.77
C THR A 84 -19.00 5.10 3.62
N ARG A 85 -19.91 4.65 4.49
CA ARG A 85 -20.46 3.30 4.42
C ARG A 85 -21.19 3.02 3.10
N ALA A 86 -21.92 4.00 2.57
CA ALA A 86 -22.63 3.87 1.31
C ALA A 86 -21.66 3.61 0.14
N ASN A 87 -20.54 4.34 0.09
CA ASN A 87 -19.49 4.11 -0.89
C ASN A 87 -18.83 2.74 -0.69
N ALA A 88 -18.58 2.34 0.56
CA ALA A 88 -17.97 1.05 0.86
C ALA A 88 -18.82 -0.13 0.36
N ARG A 89 -20.13 -0.07 0.60
CA ARG A 89 -21.09 -1.04 0.06
C ARG A 89 -21.07 -1.08 -1.47
N ASN A 90 -21.08 0.08 -2.12
CA ASN A 90 -21.07 0.15 -3.58
C ASN A 90 -19.76 -0.42 -4.16
N GLN A 91 -18.62 -0.16 -3.52
CA GLN A 91 -17.35 -0.78 -3.90
C GLN A 91 -17.38 -2.30 -3.71
N LEU A 92 -17.84 -2.80 -2.56
CA LEU A 92 -17.95 -4.25 -2.30
C LEU A 92 -18.86 -4.97 -3.31
N ARG A 93 -20.01 -4.36 -3.66
CA ARG A 93 -20.87 -4.86 -4.74
C ARG A 93 -20.15 -4.86 -6.09
N ALA A 94 -19.42 -3.78 -6.40
CA ALA A 94 -18.70 -3.65 -7.66
C ALA A 94 -17.54 -4.65 -7.79
N MET A 95 -16.92 -5.07 -6.69
CA MET A 95 -15.83 -6.06 -6.67
C MET A 95 -16.33 -7.51 -6.55
N SER A 96 -17.57 -7.72 -6.08
CA SER A 96 -18.20 -9.04 -5.95
C SER A 96 -18.01 -9.88 -7.22
N GLY A 97 -17.46 -11.08 -7.04
CA GLY A 97 -17.21 -12.06 -8.11
C GLY A 97 -16.01 -11.76 -9.02
N LYS A 98 -15.24 -10.68 -8.79
CA LYS A 98 -14.16 -10.23 -9.67
C LYS A 98 -12.77 -10.42 -9.05
N ASP A 99 -11.77 -10.40 -9.92
CA ASP A 99 -10.35 -10.28 -9.56
C ASP A 99 -9.95 -8.80 -9.54
N ILE A 100 -9.56 -8.33 -8.37
CA ILE A 100 -9.07 -6.98 -8.13
C ILE A 100 -7.56 -7.02 -8.07
N VAL A 101 -6.92 -6.11 -8.79
CA VAL A 101 -5.47 -5.98 -8.85
C VAL A 101 -5.05 -4.86 -7.89
N PHE A 102 -4.07 -5.14 -7.05
CA PHE A 102 -3.44 -4.20 -6.14
C PHE A 102 -2.00 -3.99 -6.57
N ASP A 103 -1.70 -2.83 -7.13
CA ASP A 103 -0.34 -2.41 -7.45
C ASP A 103 0.21 -1.62 -6.28
N THR A 104 1.27 -2.14 -5.65
CA THR A 104 1.93 -1.48 -4.51
C THR A 104 3.30 -0.97 -4.93
N GLY A 105 3.40 0.34 -5.06
CA GLY A 105 4.66 1.04 -5.32
C GLY A 105 5.49 1.14 -4.05
N LEU A 106 6.79 0.88 -4.18
CA LEU A 106 7.78 0.98 -3.12
C LEU A 106 8.98 1.77 -3.63
N CYS A 107 9.37 2.82 -2.91
CA CYS A 107 10.56 3.61 -3.14
C CYS A 107 11.49 3.52 -1.92
N VAL A 108 12.79 3.31 -2.17
CA VAL A 108 13.85 3.53 -1.17
C VAL A 108 14.80 4.58 -1.73
N LEU A 109 14.81 5.75 -1.09
CA LEU A 109 15.63 6.90 -1.46
C LEU A 109 16.76 7.08 -0.45
N ASP A 110 17.99 7.25 -0.93
CA ASP A 110 19.15 7.53 -0.11
C ASP A 110 19.54 9.01 -0.20
N THR A 111 19.27 9.78 0.86
CA THR A 111 19.51 11.23 0.83
C THR A 111 21.00 11.60 0.79
N ARG A 112 21.90 10.65 1.07
CA ARG A 112 23.36 10.88 1.01
C ARG A 112 23.84 10.96 -0.44
N THR A 113 23.17 10.22 -1.33
CA THR A 113 23.54 10.12 -2.75
C THR A 113 22.53 10.77 -3.68
N GLY A 114 21.31 11.02 -3.20
CA GLY A 114 20.17 11.45 -4.02
C GLY A 114 19.56 10.36 -4.89
N LEU A 115 20.12 9.14 -4.88
CA LEU A 115 19.64 8.02 -5.67
C LEU A 115 18.46 7.33 -4.98
N HIS A 116 17.48 6.91 -5.76
CA HIS A 116 16.39 6.06 -5.30
C HIS A 116 16.24 4.84 -6.20
N GLU A 117 15.71 3.77 -5.62
CA GLU A 117 15.21 2.61 -6.34
C GLU A 117 13.69 2.56 -6.18
N VAL A 118 12.97 2.18 -7.23
CA VAL A 118 11.52 2.03 -7.20
C VAL A 118 11.11 0.67 -7.75
N ARG A 119 10.13 0.04 -7.13
CA ARG A 119 9.55 -1.23 -7.57
C ARG A 119 8.03 -1.21 -7.44
N ASN A 120 7.35 -1.92 -8.34
CA ASN A 120 5.93 -2.25 -8.18
C ASN A 120 5.82 -3.72 -7.78
N VAL A 121 4.98 -4.02 -6.80
CA VAL A 121 4.61 -5.39 -6.43
C VAL A 121 3.10 -5.55 -6.57
N THR A 122 2.71 -6.39 -7.53
CA THR A 122 1.30 -6.62 -7.87
C THR A 122 0.74 -7.80 -7.09
N THR A 123 -0.47 -7.64 -6.53
CA THR A 123 -1.24 -8.72 -5.90
C THR A 123 -2.62 -8.84 -6.56
N HIS A 124 -3.04 -10.06 -6.88
CA HIS A 124 -4.37 -10.37 -7.40
C HIS A 124 -5.27 -10.93 -6.29
N VAL A 125 -6.40 -10.29 -6.06
CA VAL A 125 -7.36 -10.65 -5.02
C VAL A 125 -8.70 -10.98 -5.65
N GLY A 126 -9.06 -12.27 -5.62
CA GLY A 126 -10.33 -12.74 -6.14
C GLY A 126 -11.40 -12.64 -5.07
N PHE A 127 -12.50 -11.93 -5.33
CA PHE A 127 -13.64 -11.86 -4.43
C PHE A 127 -14.62 -13.02 -4.67
N ARG A 128 -15.31 -13.46 -3.61
CA ARG A 128 -16.47 -14.34 -3.75
C ARG A 128 -17.64 -13.60 -4.40
N ASN A 129 -18.65 -14.33 -4.83
CA ASN A 129 -19.95 -13.73 -5.11
C ASN A 129 -20.59 -13.37 -3.76
N LEU A 130 -20.64 -12.08 -3.45
CA LEU A 130 -21.17 -11.53 -2.21
C LEU A 130 -22.64 -11.16 -2.37
N SER A 131 -23.46 -11.59 -1.41
CA SER A 131 -24.81 -11.07 -1.23
C SER A 131 -24.79 -9.72 -0.49
N ASP A 132 -25.86 -8.95 -0.66
CA ASP A 132 -26.03 -7.69 0.08
C ASP A 132 -26.00 -7.88 1.60
N GLN A 133 -26.56 -8.99 2.09
CA GLN A 133 -26.55 -9.31 3.51
C GLN A 133 -25.13 -9.59 4.03
N GLU A 134 -24.30 -10.31 3.26
CA GLU A 134 -22.89 -10.53 3.63
C GLU A 134 -22.11 -9.22 3.67
N ILE A 135 -22.37 -8.30 2.72
CA ILE A 135 -21.73 -7.00 2.65
C ILE A 135 -22.09 -6.15 3.88
N GLU A 136 -23.37 -6.05 4.23
CA GLU A 136 -23.80 -5.29 5.41
C GLU A 136 -23.26 -5.90 6.71
N ASN A 137 -23.34 -7.24 6.84
CA ASN A 137 -22.80 -7.95 8.00
C ASN A 137 -21.29 -7.72 8.19
N TYR A 138 -20.54 -7.62 7.09
CA TYR A 138 -19.13 -7.30 7.12
C TYR A 138 -18.89 -5.85 7.57
N LEU A 139 -19.59 -4.88 6.96
CA LEU A 139 -19.45 -3.46 7.28
C LEU A 139 -19.91 -3.09 8.71
N ASP A 140 -20.77 -3.91 9.33
CA ASP A 140 -21.14 -3.78 10.74
C ASP A 140 -20.02 -4.21 11.71
N ARG A 141 -19.12 -5.08 11.24
CA ARG A 141 -18.14 -5.75 12.10
C ARG A 141 -16.70 -5.30 11.86
N GLU A 142 -16.42 -4.67 10.72
CA GLU A 142 -15.08 -4.27 10.31
C GLU A 142 -15.07 -2.81 9.84
N ASP A 143 -14.23 -1.98 10.47
CA ASP A 143 -14.02 -0.59 10.04
C ASP A 143 -13.15 -0.55 8.78
N ALA A 144 -13.77 -0.67 7.61
CA ALA A 144 -13.09 -0.67 6.32
C ALA A 144 -13.16 0.68 5.58
N LEU A 145 -13.60 1.76 6.24
CA LEU A 145 -13.87 3.03 5.55
C LEU A 145 -12.61 3.74 5.06
N ASN A 146 -11.47 3.42 5.66
CA ASN A 146 -10.16 3.98 5.35
C ASN A 146 -9.26 3.04 4.53
N CYS A 147 -9.82 1.96 3.98
CA CYS A 147 -9.10 0.95 3.21
C CYS A 147 -9.47 1.06 1.72
N ALA A 148 -8.47 1.07 0.83
CA ALA A 148 -8.71 0.96 -0.60
C ALA A 148 -9.42 -0.36 -0.90
N GLY A 149 -10.51 -0.32 -1.67
CA GLY A 149 -11.34 -1.49 -1.92
C GLY A 149 -12.16 -1.97 -0.72
N SER A 150 -12.31 -1.18 0.34
CA SER A 150 -13.26 -1.45 1.44
C SER A 150 -13.12 -2.82 2.11
N ALA A 151 -11.96 -3.47 2.00
CA ALA A 151 -11.70 -4.82 2.51
C ALA A 151 -10.33 -4.88 3.19
N LYS A 152 -10.24 -5.56 4.34
CA LYS A 152 -8.98 -5.84 5.06
C LYS A 152 -8.66 -7.32 5.03
N SER A 153 -7.69 -7.71 4.21
CA SER A 153 -7.28 -9.11 4.06
C SER A 153 -6.74 -9.74 5.35
N GLU A 154 -6.18 -8.92 6.21
CA GLU A 154 -5.58 -9.24 7.51
C GLU A 154 -6.60 -9.31 8.66
N GLY A 155 -7.86 -8.94 8.39
CA GLY A 155 -8.97 -8.95 9.34
C GLY A 155 -10.16 -9.80 8.86
N LEU A 156 -11.38 -9.35 9.13
CA LEU A 156 -12.59 -10.09 8.72
C LEU A 156 -12.74 -10.15 7.18
N GLY A 157 -12.04 -9.27 6.44
CA GLY A 157 -12.12 -9.19 4.99
C GLY A 157 -11.72 -10.48 4.29
N ILE A 158 -10.91 -11.33 4.92
CA ILE A 158 -10.57 -12.68 4.40
C ILE A 158 -11.82 -13.53 4.10
N SER A 159 -12.92 -13.31 4.85
CA SER A 159 -14.20 -14.01 4.62
C SER A 159 -14.89 -13.63 3.31
N LEU A 160 -14.50 -12.52 2.68
CA LEU A 160 -15.04 -12.04 1.41
C LEU A 160 -14.26 -12.59 0.20
N LEU A 161 -13.08 -13.15 0.44
CA LEU A 161 -12.12 -13.50 -0.59
C LEU A 161 -12.23 -14.98 -0.99
N ARG A 162 -11.92 -15.24 -2.26
CA ARG A 162 -11.78 -16.56 -2.86
C ARG A 162 -10.31 -16.98 -2.93
N HIS A 163 -9.43 -16.04 -3.27
CA HIS A 163 -7.98 -16.24 -3.23
C HIS A 163 -7.21 -14.92 -3.15
N ILE A 164 -5.95 -15.02 -2.75
CA ILE A 164 -4.93 -13.99 -2.87
C ILE A 164 -3.75 -14.62 -3.61
N ARG A 165 -3.24 -13.96 -4.65
CA ARG A 165 -2.08 -14.41 -5.44
C ARG A 165 -1.08 -13.27 -5.60
N GLY A 166 0.16 -13.51 -5.20
CA GLY A 166 1.26 -12.56 -5.29
C GLY A 166 2.48 -13.11 -4.56
N ASP A 167 3.63 -12.51 -4.82
CA ASP A 167 4.92 -13.00 -4.28
C ASP A 167 5.15 -12.57 -2.83
N ASP A 168 4.47 -11.50 -2.39
CA ASP A 168 4.62 -10.95 -1.04
C ASP A 168 3.25 -10.67 -0.40
N PRO A 169 2.85 -11.39 0.66
CA PRO A 169 1.58 -11.15 1.33
C PRO A 169 1.51 -9.76 2.00
N ASN A 170 2.65 -9.14 2.31
CA ASN A 170 2.70 -7.80 2.92
C ASN A 170 2.43 -6.70 1.89
N ALA A 171 2.62 -6.97 0.59
CA ALA A 171 2.30 -6.03 -0.48
C ALA A 171 0.82 -5.67 -0.45
N LEU A 172 -0.07 -6.65 -0.27
CA LEU A 172 -1.52 -6.42 -0.18
C LEU A 172 -1.90 -5.50 0.99
N ILE A 173 -1.26 -5.68 2.15
CA ILE A 173 -1.50 -4.85 3.34
C ILE A 173 -0.95 -3.41 3.11
N GLY A 174 0.02 -3.25 2.23
CA GLY A 174 0.44 -1.96 1.67
C GLY A 174 1.93 -1.65 1.78
N LEU A 175 2.79 -2.59 2.19
CA LEU A 175 4.24 -2.44 2.16
C LEU A 175 4.91 -3.77 1.78
N PRO A 176 5.49 -3.91 0.57
CA PRO A 176 6.10 -5.15 0.14
C PRO A 176 7.46 -5.36 0.84
N LEU A 177 7.44 -6.09 1.95
CA LEU A 177 8.61 -6.31 2.81
C LEU A 177 9.70 -7.15 2.13
N ILE A 178 9.37 -8.08 1.24
CA ILE A 178 10.37 -8.89 0.52
C ILE A 178 11.21 -7.96 -0.37
N ALA A 179 10.55 -7.18 -1.23
CA ALA A 179 11.20 -6.20 -2.09
C ALA A 179 11.96 -5.14 -1.27
N LEU A 180 11.37 -4.67 -0.17
CA LEU A 180 12.03 -3.72 0.73
C LEU A 180 13.32 -4.30 1.33
N CYS A 181 13.31 -5.55 1.79
CA CYS A 181 14.51 -6.18 2.35
C CYS A 181 15.63 -6.29 1.32
N GLU A 182 15.31 -6.61 0.06
CA GLU A 182 16.29 -6.60 -1.03
C GLU A 182 16.88 -5.20 -1.25
N MET A 183 16.02 -4.19 -1.37
CA MET A 183 16.42 -2.80 -1.56
C MET A 183 17.24 -2.25 -0.38
N LEU A 184 16.94 -2.65 0.86
CA LEU A 184 17.71 -2.24 2.03
C LEU A 184 19.10 -2.89 2.03
N ARG A 185 19.22 -4.17 1.63
CA ARG A 185 20.51 -4.85 1.50
C ARG A 185 21.40 -4.20 0.44
N THR A 186 20.86 -3.75 -0.70
CA THR A 186 21.64 -3.02 -1.71
C THR A 186 22.16 -1.68 -1.20
N ARG A 187 21.59 -1.14 -0.11
CA ARG A 187 22.03 0.09 0.58
C ARG A 187 22.89 -0.18 1.81
N GLY A 188 23.35 -1.41 2.00
CA GLY A 188 24.26 -1.81 3.08
C GLY A 188 23.58 -1.90 4.44
N ILE A 189 22.25 -2.11 4.47
CA ILE A 189 21.53 -2.43 5.70
C ILE A 189 21.60 -3.94 5.91
N GLU A 190 22.18 -4.34 7.03
CA GLU A 190 22.18 -5.73 7.46
C GLU A 190 20.80 -6.09 8.01
N LEU A 191 20.24 -7.16 7.46
CA LEU A 191 19.02 -7.81 7.90
C LEU A 191 19.39 -9.27 8.23
N PRO A 192 18.71 -9.92 9.18
CA PRO A 192 18.92 -11.34 9.45
C PRO A 192 18.74 -12.23 8.21
#